data_AF-K1TDP8-F1
#
_entry.id   AF-K1TDP8-F1
#
_cell.length_a   1.000
_cell.length_b   1.000
_cell.length_c   1.000
_cell.angle_alpha   90.00
_cell.angle_beta   90.00
_cell.angle_gamma   90.00
#
_symmetry.space_group_name_H-M   'P 1'
#
loop_
_entity.id
_entity.type
_entity.pdbx_description
1 polymer ?
#
loop_
_entity_poly.entity_id
_entity_poly.type
_entity_poly.pdbx_seq_one_letter_code
_entity_poly.pdbx_strand_id
1 'polypeptide(L)'
;MEQKFIDEMCRCPYCFKKFSPEAVQFKAMTMYTEQDLEDFSDSEREAKKLYMEREDTLYRKFWNQYPGSDPGFEYESFPTMLGLPLEVEGGQKYPIAKVRMHDPEGFLYQVRDEEGRDTKVRICPHCHNPLPFEYGKYPVKYIAVVGITSSGKTVYLAQIMTKIKEVLAKANLTVIGTHEEVDNFVRDHRIKKGYPLPSGNTKDLLTMPLPLNVIQQIKQRQEIYADLLRYRRRELCQLPKQ
;
A
#
# COMPACT_ATOMS: atom_id res chain seq x y z
N MET A 1 -1.43 -7.08 -28.75
CA MET A 1 -0.94 -8.07 -27.74
C MET A 1 -1.30 -7.54 -26.35
N GLU A 2 -2.51 -7.00 -26.23
CA GLU A 2 -2.92 -6.04 -25.19
C GLU A 2 -4.23 -6.54 -24.60
N GLN A 3 -4.20 -7.13 -23.41
CA GLN A 3 -5.36 -7.28 -22.51
C GLN A 3 -5.01 -8.08 -21.23
N LYS A 4 -3.86 -8.77 -21.21
CA LYS A 4 -3.61 -9.85 -20.23
C LYS A 4 -3.37 -9.43 -18.77
N PHE A 5 -3.06 -8.16 -18.48
CA PHE A 5 -2.69 -7.72 -17.13
C PHE A 5 -3.83 -7.04 -16.34
N ILE A 6 -4.97 -6.75 -16.98
CA ILE A 6 -6.05 -5.92 -16.42
C ILE A 6 -7.06 -6.74 -15.59
N ASP A 7 -7.15 -8.06 -15.80
CA ASP A 7 -8.17 -8.92 -15.16
C ASP A 7 -7.72 -9.67 -13.89
N GLU A 8 -6.45 -9.55 -13.48
CA GLU A 8 -5.97 -10.22 -12.25
C GLU A 8 -6.28 -9.38 -11.01
N MET A 9 -7.24 -9.85 -10.21
CA MET A 9 -7.52 -9.31 -8.88
C MET A 9 -6.26 -9.38 -7.99
N CYS A 10 -5.78 -8.23 -7.52
CA CYS A 10 -4.75 -8.19 -6.48
C CYS A 10 -5.37 -8.25 -5.08
N ARG A 11 -4.59 -8.69 -4.09
CA ARG A 11 -5.00 -8.66 -2.68
C ARG A 11 -4.31 -7.50 -1.98
N CYS A 12 -4.96 -6.88 -1.00
CA CYS A 12 -4.32 -5.81 -0.24
C CYS A 12 -3.24 -6.41 0.70
N PRO A 13 -2.03 -5.81 0.78
CA PRO A 13 -0.99 -6.31 1.67
C PRO A 13 -1.33 -6.08 3.16
N TYR A 14 -2.30 -5.21 3.45
CA TYR A 14 -2.76 -4.92 4.80
C TYR A 14 -3.98 -5.77 5.19
N CYS A 15 -5.08 -5.65 4.44
CA CYS A 15 -6.36 -6.26 4.79
C CYS A 15 -6.70 -7.54 4.02
N PHE A 16 -5.85 -7.98 3.08
CA PHE A 16 -5.99 -9.19 2.26
C PHE A 16 -7.27 -9.31 1.41
N LYS A 17 -8.15 -8.31 1.45
CA LYS A 17 -9.30 -8.20 0.55
C LYS A 17 -8.82 -8.05 -0.89
N LYS A 18 -9.56 -8.70 -1.80
CA LYS A 18 -9.31 -8.61 -3.25
C LYS A 18 -9.84 -7.29 -3.80
N PHE A 19 -9.15 -6.73 -4.78
CA PHE A 19 -9.61 -5.58 -5.55
C PHE A 19 -8.98 -5.60 -6.94
N SER A 20 -9.63 -4.92 -7.90
CA SER A 20 -9.03 -4.66 -9.21
C SER A 20 -7.95 -3.58 -9.08
N PRO A 21 -6.80 -3.70 -9.76
CA PRO A 21 -5.82 -2.62 -9.86
C PRO A 21 -6.40 -1.29 -10.37
N GLU A 22 -7.52 -1.33 -11.11
CA GLU A 22 -8.26 -0.14 -11.56
C GLU A 22 -9.21 0.44 -10.50
N ALA A 23 -9.64 -0.38 -9.54
CA ALA A 23 -10.52 0.03 -8.45
C ALA A 23 -9.77 0.66 -7.26
N VAL A 24 -8.47 0.93 -7.42
CA VAL A 24 -7.72 1.70 -6.43
C VAL A 24 -8.29 3.10 -6.29
N GLN A 25 -8.18 3.62 -5.08
CA GLN A 25 -8.51 5.00 -4.77
C GLN A 25 -7.22 5.79 -4.56
N PHE A 26 -7.33 7.09 -4.36
CA PHE A 26 -6.20 7.99 -4.21
C PHE A 26 -6.38 8.93 -3.04
N LYS A 27 -5.29 9.42 -2.47
CA LYS A 27 -5.32 10.62 -1.62
C LYS A 27 -5.22 11.85 -2.52
N ALA A 28 -6.19 12.75 -2.43
CA ALA A 28 -6.19 14.01 -3.16
C ALA A 28 -5.09 14.91 -2.62
N MET A 29 -4.34 15.58 -3.52
CA MET A 29 -3.40 16.65 -3.12
C MET A 29 -4.11 17.99 -2.98
N THR A 30 -5.39 18.06 -3.32
CA THR A 30 -6.29 19.14 -2.95
C THR A 30 -6.89 18.87 -1.59
N MET A 31 -6.74 19.85 -0.71
CA MET A 31 -7.29 19.85 0.64
C MET A 31 -7.73 21.27 0.98
N TYR A 32 -8.90 21.38 1.60
CA TYR A 32 -9.44 22.62 2.16
C TYR A 32 -9.74 22.46 3.64
N THR A 33 -9.56 23.54 4.37
CA THR A 33 -10.05 23.73 5.73
C THR A 33 -11.46 24.34 5.70
N GLU A 34 -12.13 24.38 6.86
CA GLU A 34 -13.44 25.06 6.96
C GLU A 34 -13.35 26.55 6.58
N GLN A 35 -12.24 27.21 6.92
CA GLN A 35 -12.02 28.62 6.61
C GLN A 35 -11.86 28.85 5.11
N ASP A 36 -11.13 27.98 4.40
CA ASP A 36 -10.98 28.09 2.95
C ASP A 36 -12.33 28.01 2.22
N LEU A 37 -13.30 27.28 2.79
CA LEU A 37 -14.64 27.13 2.20
C LEU A 37 -15.48 28.41 2.29
N GLU A 38 -15.16 29.34 3.20
CA GLU A 38 -15.91 30.58 3.38
C GLU A 38 -15.76 31.53 2.19
N ASP A 39 -14.63 31.45 1.48
CA ASP A 39 -14.28 32.29 0.33
C ASP A 39 -14.99 31.88 -0.98
N PHE A 40 -15.59 30.69 -1.01
CA PHE A 40 -16.29 30.17 -2.20
C PHE A 40 -17.78 30.50 -2.19
N SER A 41 -18.35 30.66 -3.40
CA SER A 41 -19.80 30.78 -3.56
C SER A 41 -20.52 29.53 -3.05
N ASP A 42 -21.79 29.65 -2.67
CA ASP A 42 -22.59 28.50 -2.18
C ASP A 42 -22.60 27.33 -3.18
N SER A 43 -22.65 27.63 -4.48
CA SER A 43 -22.59 26.62 -5.55
C SER A 43 -21.26 25.89 -5.62
N GLU A 44 -20.14 26.57 -5.39
CA GLU A 44 -18.81 25.96 -5.40
C GLU A 44 -18.56 25.18 -4.11
N ARG A 45 -19.04 25.70 -2.98
CA ARG A 45 -18.82 25.16 -1.64
C ARG A 45 -19.21 23.68 -1.54
N GLU A 46 -20.32 23.28 -2.15
CA GLU A 46 -20.76 21.87 -2.16
C GLU A 46 -19.77 20.93 -2.86
N ALA A 47 -19.16 21.35 -3.97
CA ALA A 47 -18.14 20.57 -4.65
C ALA A 47 -16.82 20.55 -3.86
N LYS A 48 -16.39 21.70 -3.32
CA LYS A 48 -15.14 21.83 -2.57
C LYS A 48 -15.18 21.10 -1.22
N LYS A 49 -16.36 20.96 -0.59
CA LYS A 49 -16.56 20.15 0.63
C LYS A 49 -16.07 18.71 0.47
N LEU A 50 -16.07 18.16 -0.74
CA LEU A 50 -15.54 16.81 -1.01
C LEU A 50 -14.02 16.71 -0.78
N TYR A 51 -13.30 17.83 -0.88
CA TYR A 51 -11.86 17.95 -0.60
C TYR A 51 -11.55 18.49 0.81
N MET A 52 -12.55 18.54 1.70
CA MET A 52 -12.32 18.99 3.07
C MET A 52 -11.52 17.94 3.86
N GLU A 53 -10.50 18.39 4.59
CA GLU A 53 -9.76 17.55 5.53
C GLU A 53 -10.71 16.89 6.53
N ARG A 54 -10.58 15.58 6.70
CA ARG A 54 -11.41 14.82 7.64
C ARG A 54 -10.73 13.52 8.04
N GLU A 55 -11.19 12.96 9.15
CA GLU A 55 -10.75 11.63 9.55
C GLU A 55 -11.18 10.57 8.51
N ASP A 56 -10.22 9.74 8.11
CA ASP A 56 -10.46 8.58 7.27
C ASP A 56 -10.95 7.39 8.13
N THR A 57 -12.27 7.17 8.11
CA THR A 57 -12.92 6.16 8.96
C THR A 57 -12.50 4.74 8.62
N LEU A 58 -12.21 4.42 7.35
CA LEU A 58 -11.76 3.10 6.92
C LEU A 58 -10.32 2.84 7.35
N TYR A 59 -9.46 3.85 7.24
CA TYR A 59 -8.09 3.80 7.75
C TYR A 59 -8.07 3.61 9.28
N ARG A 60 -8.81 4.45 10.03
CA ARG A 60 -8.87 4.36 11.50
C ARG A 60 -9.49 3.05 11.97
N LYS A 61 -10.56 2.58 11.33
CA LYS A 61 -11.16 1.27 11.64
C LYS A 61 -10.17 0.12 11.45
N PHE A 62 -9.27 0.21 10.48
CA PHE A 62 -8.22 -0.79 10.29
C PHE A 62 -7.20 -0.74 11.43
N TRP A 63 -6.61 0.43 11.71
CA TRP A 63 -5.53 0.53 12.70
C TRP A 63 -5.97 0.40 14.15
N ASN A 64 -7.24 0.69 14.47
CA ASN A 64 -7.83 0.41 15.78
C ASN A 64 -7.83 -1.10 16.12
N GLN A 65 -7.70 -1.99 15.13
CA GLN A 65 -7.56 -3.44 15.36
C GLN A 65 -6.13 -3.84 15.76
N TYR A 66 -5.15 -2.95 15.58
CA TYR A 66 -3.73 -3.17 15.84
C TYR A 66 -3.12 -2.00 16.64
N PRO A 67 -3.55 -1.77 17.89
CA PRO A 67 -3.09 -0.63 18.68
C PRO A 67 -1.56 -0.52 18.76
N GLY A 68 -1.04 0.68 18.50
CA GLY A 68 0.40 0.95 18.49
C GLY A 68 1.14 0.52 17.22
N SER A 69 0.42 0.09 16.18
CA SER A 69 1.00 -0.27 14.87
C SER A 69 0.76 0.76 13.77
N ASP A 70 -0.06 1.78 14.04
CA ASP A 70 -0.36 2.84 13.08
C ASP A 70 0.94 3.59 12.71
N PRO A 71 1.35 3.58 11.43
CA PRO A 71 2.57 4.24 10.99
C PRO A 71 2.45 5.77 10.95
N GLY A 72 1.24 6.34 11.02
CA GLY A 72 1.02 7.78 10.94
C GLY A 72 1.47 8.37 9.61
N PHE A 73 0.94 7.85 8.49
CA PHE A 73 1.30 8.32 7.15
C PHE A 73 0.97 9.82 6.97
N GLU A 74 1.84 10.55 6.28
CA GLU A 74 1.68 12.00 6.01
C GLU A 74 0.30 12.35 5.43
N TYR A 75 -0.23 11.50 4.54
CA TYR A 75 -1.49 11.75 3.83
C TYR A 75 -2.71 11.10 4.48
N GLU A 76 -2.65 10.71 5.76
CA GLU A 76 -3.75 9.98 6.41
C GLU A 76 -5.06 10.79 6.44
N SER A 77 -4.98 12.10 6.71
CA SER A 77 -6.12 13.03 6.78
C SER A 77 -6.54 13.60 5.43
N PHE A 78 -5.74 13.35 4.38
CA PHE A 78 -6.02 13.88 3.05
C PHE A 78 -7.31 13.25 2.51
N PRO A 79 -8.13 14.02 1.77
CA PRO A 79 -9.38 13.51 1.20
C PRO A 79 -9.13 12.29 0.31
N THR A 80 -10.01 11.32 0.42
CA THR A 80 -10.02 10.18 -0.51
C THR A 80 -10.66 10.60 -1.82
N MET A 81 -10.09 10.17 -2.95
CA MET A 81 -10.57 10.43 -4.29
C MET A 81 -10.73 9.12 -5.06
N LEU A 82 -11.81 8.99 -5.81
CA LEU A 82 -12.05 7.80 -6.61
C LEU A 82 -11.36 7.92 -7.97
N GLY A 83 -10.65 6.86 -8.38
CA GLY A 83 -10.11 6.78 -9.74
C GLY A 83 -11.20 6.52 -10.79
N LEU A 84 -12.34 5.99 -10.38
CA LEU A 84 -13.50 5.69 -11.22
C LEU A 84 -14.79 6.10 -10.49
N PRO A 85 -15.85 6.51 -11.19
CA PRO A 85 -17.16 6.72 -10.60
C PRO A 85 -17.70 5.38 -10.08
N LEU A 86 -17.60 5.15 -8.78
CA LEU A 86 -18.05 3.94 -8.11
C LEU A 86 -19.02 4.33 -6.99
N GLU A 87 -20.10 3.57 -6.85
CA GLU A 87 -20.97 3.69 -5.68
C GLU A 87 -20.22 3.17 -4.46
N VAL A 88 -20.13 4.00 -3.43
CA VAL A 88 -19.52 3.62 -2.16
C VAL A 88 -20.62 3.22 -1.17
N GLU A 89 -20.42 2.11 -0.48
CA GLU A 89 -21.31 1.66 0.59
C GLU A 89 -21.55 2.79 1.60
N GLY A 90 -22.82 3.00 1.95
CA GLY A 90 -23.22 4.07 2.86
C GLY A 90 -23.47 5.44 2.21
N GLY A 91 -23.38 5.54 0.87
CA GLY A 91 -23.72 6.77 0.14
C GLY A 91 -22.72 7.90 0.29
N GLN A 92 -21.53 7.61 0.83
CA GLN A 92 -20.46 8.59 0.98
C GLN A 92 -19.98 9.06 -0.40
N LYS A 93 -19.99 10.38 -0.60
CA LYS A 93 -19.48 11.01 -1.81
C LYS A 93 -18.00 11.33 -1.64
N TYR A 94 -17.26 11.13 -2.73
CA TYR A 94 -15.85 11.45 -2.86
C TYR A 94 -15.66 12.26 -4.14
N PRO A 95 -14.63 13.11 -4.21
CA PRO A 95 -14.19 13.64 -5.47
C PRO A 95 -13.82 12.49 -6.42
N ILE A 96 -14.06 12.71 -7.72
CA ILE A 96 -13.74 11.75 -8.77
C ILE A 96 -12.61 12.36 -9.60
N ALA A 97 -11.62 11.52 -9.94
CA ALA A 97 -10.52 11.95 -10.80
C ALA A 97 -11.03 12.49 -12.14
N LYS A 98 -10.59 13.70 -12.50
CA LYS A 98 -10.87 14.34 -13.79
C LYS A 98 -10.04 13.71 -14.91
N VAL A 99 -8.78 13.38 -14.63
CA VAL A 99 -7.87 12.72 -15.58
C VAL A 99 -7.27 11.48 -14.93
N ARG A 100 -7.25 10.38 -15.68
CA ARG A 100 -6.59 9.12 -15.30
C ARG A 100 -5.37 8.90 -16.20
N MET A 101 -4.20 8.71 -15.61
CA MET A 101 -2.95 8.51 -16.34
C MET A 101 -2.49 7.07 -16.15
N HIS A 102 -2.32 6.38 -17.28
CA HIS A 102 -1.86 5.01 -17.35
C HIS A 102 -0.46 4.98 -17.96
N ASP A 103 0.36 4.05 -17.51
CA ASP A 103 1.65 3.80 -18.15
C ASP A 103 1.46 3.08 -19.51
N PRO A 104 2.52 2.87 -20.31
CA PRO A 104 2.41 2.17 -21.59
C PRO A 104 1.88 0.73 -21.49
N GLU A 105 1.88 0.13 -20.30
CA GLU A 105 1.38 -1.22 -20.02
C GLU A 105 -0.08 -1.20 -19.53
N GLY A 106 -0.70 -0.02 -19.46
CA GLY A 106 -2.10 0.17 -19.07
C GLY A 106 -2.31 0.27 -17.56
N PHE A 107 -1.25 0.43 -16.76
CA PHE A 107 -1.37 0.51 -15.31
C PHE A 107 -1.69 1.92 -14.82
N LEU A 108 -2.77 2.05 -14.04
CA LEU A 108 -3.18 3.33 -13.44
C LEU A 108 -2.24 3.73 -12.30
N TYR A 109 -1.31 4.65 -12.60
CA TYR A 109 -0.27 5.09 -11.65
C TYR A 109 -0.50 6.49 -11.10
N GLN A 110 -1.30 7.32 -11.78
CA GLN A 110 -1.52 8.72 -11.41
C GLN A 110 -2.91 9.20 -11.84
N VAL A 111 -3.45 10.13 -11.08
CA VAL A 111 -4.72 10.81 -11.39
C VAL A 111 -4.61 12.31 -11.13
N ARG A 112 -5.46 13.08 -11.78
CA ARG A 112 -5.62 14.53 -11.59
C ARG A 112 -7.03 14.84 -11.10
N ASP A 113 -7.13 15.72 -10.11
CA ASP A 113 -8.41 16.20 -9.61
C ASP A 113 -9.00 17.36 -10.44
N GLU A 114 -10.18 17.86 -10.05
CA GLU A 114 -10.83 18.97 -10.76
C GLU A 114 -10.09 20.31 -10.61
N GLU A 115 -9.31 20.46 -9.53
CA GLU A 115 -8.45 21.61 -9.26
C GLU A 115 -7.13 21.58 -10.05
N GLY A 116 -6.89 20.48 -10.78
CA GLY A 116 -5.69 20.32 -11.60
C GLY A 116 -4.48 19.79 -10.85
N ARG A 117 -4.62 19.32 -9.60
CA ARG A 117 -3.52 18.73 -8.82
C ARG A 117 -3.38 17.25 -9.13
N ASP A 118 -2.15 16.83 -9.36
CA ASP A 118 -1.78 15.45 -9.64
C ASP A 118 -1.46 14.70 -8.35
N THR A 119 -1.83 13.42 -8.27
CA THR A 119 -1.47 12.52 -7.16
C THR A 119 -1.08 11.14 -7.66
N LYS A 120 -0.05 10.57 -7.01
CA LYS A 120 0.42 9.19 -7.19
C LYS A 120 0.14 8.31 -5.96
N VAL A 121 -0.46 8.88 -4.92
CA VAL A 121 -0.71 8.19 -3.64
C VAL A 121 -1.93 7.29 -3.79
N ARG A 122 -1.69 6.06 -4.25
CA ARG A 122 -2.70 5.00 -4.41
C ARG A 122 -3.00 4.39 -3.05
N ILE A 123 -4.28 4.18 -2.74
CA ILE A 123 -4.74 3.55 -1.51
C ILE A 123 -5.66 2.37 -1.80
N CYS A 124 -5.71 1.43 -0.86
CA CYS A 124 -6.62 0.28 -0.92
C CYS A 124 -8.08 0.75 -0.78
N PRO A 125 -9.03 0.35 -1.65
CA PRO A 125 -10.43 0.76 -1.55
C PRO A 125 -11.18 0.21 -0.33
N HIS A 126 -10.55 -0.70 0.43
CA HIS A 126 -11.19 -1.38 1.56
C HIS A 126 -10.69 -0.95 2.93
N CYS A 127 -9.47 -0.43 3.02
CA CYS A 127 -8.84 -0.04 4.28
C CYS A 127 -8.05 1.27 4.20
N HIS A 128 -8.05 1.91 3.02
CA HIS A 128 -7.43 3.22 2.74
C HIS A 128 -5.94 3.34 3.11
N ASN A 129 -5.26 2.22 3.33
CA ASN A 129 -3.82 2.22 3.52
C ASN A 129 -3.12 2.51 2.18
N PRO A 130 -2.07 3.36 2.16
CA PRO A 130 -1.20 3.54 1.02
C PRO A 130 -0.67 2.21 0.52
N LEU A 131 -0.87 1.96 -0.77
CA LEU A 131 -0.33 0.80 -1.47
C LEU A 131 1.13 1.10 -1.86
N PRO A 132 2.02 0.09 -1.80
CA PRO A 132 3.37 0.22 -2.32
C PRO A 132 3.41 0.76 -3.76
N PHE A 133 4.54 1.36 -4.13
CA PHE A 133 4.75 1.83 -5.50
C PHE A 133 4.53 0.68 -6.52
N GLU A 134 3.77 0.96 -7.59
CA GLU A 134 3.36 -0.01 -8.62
C GLU A 134 2.57 -1.25 -8.13
N TYR A 135 2.00 -1.20 -6.92
CA TYR A 135 1.24 -2.34 -6.40
C TYR A 135 0.09 -2.76 -7.31
N GLY A 136 0.01 -4.05 -7.64
CA GLY A 136 -1.02 -4.62 -8.51
C GLY A 136 -0.76 -4.42 -10.01
N LYS A 137 0.36 -3.81 -10.43
CA LYS A 137 0.79 -3.79 -11.84
C LYS A 137 1.20 -5.17 -12.35
N TYR A 138 1.61 -6.05 -11.44
CA TYR A 138 2.21 -7.34 -11.75
C TYR A 138 1.78 -8.42 -10.75
N PRO A 139 1.99 -9.71 -11.07
CA PRO A 139 1.60 -10.81 -10.18
C PRO A 139 2.32 -10.77 -8.83
N VAL A 140 1.54 -10.68 -7.75
CA VAL A 140 2.03 -10.59 -6.36
C VAL A 140 2.16 -11.98 -5.72
N LYS A 141 3.33 -12.27 -5.15
CA LYS A 141 3.59 -13.43 -4.30
C LYS A 141 3.77 -13.00 -2.84
N TYR A 142 2.98 -13.58 -1.96
CA TYR A 142 3.11 -13.33 -0.52
C TYR A 142 4.03 -14.35 0.13
N ILE A 143 5.03 -13.86 0.88
CA ILE A 143 5.90 -14.69 1.70
C ILE A 143 5.64 -14.35 3.16
N ALA A 144 4.96 -15.27 3.85
CA ALA A 144 4.63 -15.11 5.26
C ALA A 144 5.73 -15.68 6.16
N VAL A 145 6.22 -14.87 7.11
CA VAL A 145 7.17 -15.34 8.16
C VAL A 145 6.46 -15.45 9.51
N VAL A 146 6.12 -16.69 9.90
CA VAL A 146 5.32 -16.99 11.11
C VAL A 146 6.17 -17.67 12.19
N GLY A 147 5.89 -17.40 13.46
CA GLY A 147 6.55 -18.09 14.59
C GLY A 147 6.33 -17.42 15.94
N ILE A 148 6.75 -18.09 17.02
CA ILE A 148 6.61 -17.63 18.42
C ILE A 148 7.34 -16.32 18.70
N THR A 149 6.99 -15.62 19.78
CA THR A 149 7.70 -14.39 20.18
C THR A 149 9.16 -14.66 20.50
N SER A 150 10.03 -13.70 20.18
CA SER A 150 11.48 -13.77 20.42
C SER A 150 12.24 -14.88 19.67
N SER A 151 11.62 -15.54 18.68
CA SER A 151 12.29 -16.54 17.83
C SER A 151 13.26 -15.96 16.78
N GLY A 152 13.61 -14.68 16.85
CA GLY A 152 14.53 -14.04 15.91
C GLY A 152 13.95 -13.65 14.53
N LYS A 153 12.62 -13.67 14.32
CA LYS A 153 12.01 -13.29 13.02
C LYS A 153 12.42 -11.90 12.52
N THR A 154 12.41 -10.90 13.40
CA THR A 154 12.83 -9.54 13.05
C THR A 154 14.29 -9.51 12.60
N VAL A 155 15.16 -10.21 13.34
CA VAL A 155 16.59 -10.33 13.02
C VAL A 155 16.79 -11.04 11.69
N TYR A 156 16.10 -12.15 11.47
CA TYR A 156 16.13 -12.91 10.21
C TYR A 156 15.70 -12.04 9.02
N LEU A 157 14.55 -11.36 9.12
CA LEU A 157 14.07 -10.45 8.07
C LEU A 157 15.07 -9.32 7.83
N ALA A 158 15.58 -8.65 8.87
CA ALA A 158 16.54 -7.55 8.71
C ALA A 158 17.83 -8.00 8.01
N GLN A 159 18.34 -9.19 8.36
CA GLN A 159 19.52 -9.77 7.72
C GLN A 159 19.28 -10.16 6.27
N ILE A 160 18.14 -10.78 5.95
CA ILE A 160 17.80 -11.11 4.56
C ILE A 160 17.57 -9.84 3.75
N MET A 161 16.83 -8.86 4.26
CA MET A 161 16.57 -7.60 3.56
C MET A 161 17.87 -6.85 3.26
N THR A 162 18.83 -6.85 4.20
CA THR A 162 20.17 -6.26 3.98
C THR A 162 20.90 -6.90 2.79
N LYS A 163 20.68 -8.19 2.53
CA LYS A 163 21.35 -8.96 1.46
C LYS A 163 20.42 -9.38 0.34
N ILE A 164 19.24 -8.77 0.23
CA ILE A 164 18.16 -9.32 -0.59
C ILE A 164 18.53 -9.40 -2.06
N LYS A 165 19.27 -8.40 -2.56
CA LYS A 165 19.81 -8.36 -3.92
C LYS A 165 20.74 -9.55 -4.20
N GLU A 166 21.65 -9.86 -3.28
CA GLU A 166 22.57 -11.01 -3.40
C GLU A 166 21.83 -12.34 -3.33
N VAL A 167 20.85 -12.45 -2.43
CA VAL A 167 20.04 -13.66 -2.25
C VAL A 167 19.22 -13.96 -3.51
N LEU A 168 18.56 -12.95 -4.06
CA LEU A 168 17.73 -13.09 -5.25
C LEU A 168 18.56 -13.29 -6.52
N ALA A 169 19.75 -12.66 -6.62
CA ALA A 169 20.65 -12.87 -7.75
C ALA A 169 21.05 -14.35 -7.90
N LYS A 170 21.26 -15.08 -6.78
CA LYS A 170 21.53 -16.53 -6.81
C LYS A 170 20.37 -17.37 -7.38
N ALA A 171 19.16 -16.81 -7.39
CA ALA A 171 17.97 -17.40 -7.99
C ALA A 171 17.66 -16.86 -9.40
N ASN A 172 18.61 -16.15 -10.04
CA ASN A 172 18.43 -15.44 -11.31
C ASN A 172 17.31 -14.38 -11.28
N LEU A 173 17.11 -13.75 -10.12
CA LEU A 173 16.16 -12.67 -9.89
C LEU A 173 16.90 -11.35 -9.65
N THR A 174 16.39 -10.26 -10.24
CA THR A 174 16.93 -8.91 -10.07
C THR A 174 15.91 -8.03 -9.39
N VAL A 175 16.28 -7.38 -8.29
CA VAL A 175 15.42 -6.37 -7.61
C VAL A 175 15.42 -5.09 -8.44
N ILE A 176 14.24 -4.52 -8.69
CA ILE A 176 14.04 -3.31 -9.50
C ILE A 176 13.24 -2.24 -8.76
N GLY A 177 13.45 -0.97 -9.11
CA GLY A 177 12.73 0.14 -8.51
C GLY A 177 13.23 0.52 -7.11
N THR A 178 12.46 1.39 -6.45
CA THR A 178 12.71 1.89 -5.09
C THR A 178 11.82 1.16 -4.09
N HIS A 179 12.37 0.83 -2.91
CA HIS A 179 11.69 0.09 -1.86
C HIS A 179 11.89 0.78 -0.51
N GLU A 180 11.31 1.97 -0.37
CA GLU A 180 11.53 2.82 0.80
C GLU A 180 11.13 2.11 2.10
N GLU A 181 10.05 1.33 2.10
CA GLU A 181 9.60 0.55 3.25
C GLU A 181 10.64 -0.50 3.67
N VAL A 182 11.33 -1.12 2.70
CA VAL A 182 12.41 -2.09 2.96
C VAL A 182 13.63 -1.39 3.51
N ASP A 183 14.02 -0.25 2.93
CA ASP A 183 15.16 0.54 3.37
C ASP A 183 14.96 1.08 4.79
N ASN A 184 13.75 1.60 5.08
CA ASN A 184 13.33 2.04 6.41
C ASN A 184 13.38 0.88 7.40
N PHE A 185 12.83 -0.28 7.04
CA PHE A 185 12.86 -1.46 7.90
C PHE A 185 14.29 -1.92 8.24
N VAL A 186 15.20 -1.96 7.26
CA VAL A 186 16.61 -2.34 7.46
C VAL A 186 17.33 -1.34 8.34
N ARG A 187 17.08 -0.04 8.14
CA ARG A 187 17.66 1.04 8.95
C ARG A 187 17.23 0.93 10.42
N ASP A 188 15.93 0.74 10.65
CA ASP A 188 15.35 0.74 12.00
C ASP A 188 15.66 -0.55 12.77
N HIS A 189 15.94 -1.65 12.06
CA HIS A 189 16.29 -2.95 12.65
C HIS A 189 17.75 -3.36 12.38
N ARG A 190 18.65 -2.37 12.25
CA ARG A 190 20.04 -2.61 11.90
C ARG A 190 20.75 -3.51 12.92
N ILE A 191 21.28 -4.63 12.44
CA ILE A 191 22.02 -5.59 13.27
C ILE A 191 23.51 -5.26 13.23
N LYS A 192 24.12 -5.02 14.40
CA LYS A 192 25.56 -4.78 14.56
C LYS A 192 26.11 -5.51 15.78
N LYS A 193 27.36 -5.95 15.69
CA LYS A 193 28.10 -6.48 16.83
C LYS A 193 28.21 -5.41 17.92
N GLY A 194 27.95 -5.79 19.17
CA GLY A 194 28.02 -4.89 20.33
C GLY A 194 26.78 -4.00 20.54
N TYR A 195 25.77 -4.11 19.68
CA TYR A 195 24.48 -3.42 19.86
C TYR A 195 23.39 -4.42 20.27
N PRO A 196 22.42 -4.03 21.11
CA PRO A 196 21.27 -4.88 21.43
C PRO A 196 20.52 -5.30 20.16
N LEU A 197 20.07 -6.55 20.13
CA LEU A 197 19.19 -7.03 19.07
C LEU A 197 17.81 -6.36 19.21
N PRO A 198 17.07 -6.20 18.10
CA PRO A 198 15.68 -5.75 18.16
C PRO A 198 14.86 -6.60 19.14
N SER A 199 14.11 -5.93 20.01
CA SER A 199 13.26 -6.59 20.98
C SER A 199 12.15 -7.40 20.30
N GLY A 200 11.66 -8.44 20.97
CA GLY A 200 10.56 -9.24 20.44
C GLY A 200 9.28 -8.41 20.37
N ASN A 201 8.64 -8.33 19.20
CA ASN A 201 7.35 -7.64 19.06
C ASN A 201 6.31 -8.21 20.03
N THR A 202 5.53 -7.32 20.65
CA THR A 202 4.34 -7.65 21.46
C THR A 202 3.27 -8.36 20.62
N LYS A 203 2.25 -8.93 21.27
CA LYS A 203 1.27 -9.83 20.60
C LYS A 203 0.35 -9.12 19.61
N ASP A 204 0.20 -7.80 19.73
CA ASP A 204 -0.84 -7.04 19.02
C ASP A 204 -0.29 -6.08 17.95
N LEU A 205 1.02 -6.14 17.68
CA LEU A 205 1.65 -5.29 16.66
C LEU A 205 1.57 -5.93 15.27
N LEU A 206 0.97 -5.20 14.33
CA LEU A 206 1.11 -5.46 12.90
C LEU A 206 2.42 -4.84 12.42
N THR A 207 3.14 -5.55 11.54
CA THR A 207 4.33 -5.00 10.88
C THR A 207 3.95 -4.59 9.47
N MET A 208 4.50 -3.47 9.02
CA MET A 208 4.33 -3.00 7.65
C MET A 208 4.77 -4.06 6.62
N PRO A 209 4.11 -4.13 5.46
CA PRO A 209 4.58 -4.95 4.35
C PRO A 209 5.99 -4.56 3.93
N LEU A 210 6.76 -5.53 3.47
CA LEU A 210 8.07 -5.33 2.85
C LEU A 210 7.95 -5.65 1.35
N PRO A 211 7.54 -4.67 0.52
CA PRO A 211 7.32 -4.87 -0.90
C PRO A 211 8.65 -4.91 -1.67
N LEU A 212 8.78 -5.85 -2.59
CA LEU A 212 9.90 -5.97 -3.51
C LEU A 212 9.42 -6.32 -4.92
N ASN A 213 9.97 -5.59 -5.90
CA ASN A 213 9.70 -5.83 -7.31
C ASN A 213 10.90 -6.59 -7.86
N VAL A 214 10.68 -7.75 -8.49
CA VAL A 214 11.78 -8.59 -8.99
C VAL A 214 11.54 -9.04 -10.43
N ILE A 215 12.60 -9.08 -11.24
CA ILE A 215 12.56 -9.60 -12.62
C ILE A 215 13.34 -10.91 -12.68
N GLN A 216 12.77 -11.93 -13.33
CA GLN A 216 13.47 -13.17 -13.63
C GLN A 216 14.23 -13.08 -14.96
N GLN A 217 15.53 -13.41 -14.95
CA GLN A 217 16.41 -13.24 -16.11
C GLN A 217 16.31 -14.36 -17.18
N ILE A 218 15.26 -15.18 -17.18
CA ILE A 218 15.13 -16.31 -18.12
C ILE A 218 14.18 -15.90 -19.26
N LYS A 219 14.72 -15.84 -20.49
CA LYS A 219 14.05 -15.70 -21.81
C LYS A 219 12.60 -15.13 -21.79
N GLN A 220 12.47 -13.86 -22.21
CA GLN A 220 11.22 -13.13 -22.49
C GLN A 220 10.25 -12.98 -21.30
N ARG A 221 10.41 -11.84 -20.60
CA ARG A 221 9.45 -11.12 -19.74
C ARG A 221 8.56 -11.99 -18.83
N GLN A 222 9.00 -12.17 -17.58
CA GLN A 222 8.10 -12.24 -16.42
C GLN A 222 8.67 -11.45 -15.25
N GLU A 223 7.93 -10.42 -14.86
CA GLU A 223 8.18 -9.60 -13.66
C GLU A 223 7.35 -10.22 -12.52
N ILE A 224 8.02 -10.61 -11.43
CA ILE A 224 7.43 -11.33 -10.30
C ILE A 224 7.54 -10.42 -9.08
N TYR A 225 6.47 -10.26 -8.31
CA TYR A 225 6.47 -9.37 -7.15
C TYR A 225 6.48 -10.23 -5.91
N ALA A 226 7.28 -9.85 -4.92
CA ALA A 226 7.34 -10.53 -3.63
C ALA A 226 7.00 -9.53 -2.53
N ASP A 227 5.78 -9.63 -1.99
CA ASP A 227 5.44 -8.99 -0.73
C ASP A 227 5.85 -9.92 0.40
N LEU A 228 6.87 -9.55 1.15
CA LEU A 228 7.17 -10.21 2.42
C LEU A 228 6.25 -9.63 3.49
N LEU A 229 5.17 -10.35 3.79
CA LEU A 229 4.25 -10.01 4.86
C LEU A 229 4.67 -10.71 6.14
N ARG A 230 4.99 -9.92 7.15
CA ARG A 230 5.17 -10.46 8.50
C ARG A 230 3.81 -10.59 9.17
N TYR A 231 3.25 -11.80 9.16
CA TYR A 231 1.95 -12.07 9.77
C TYR A 231 2.11 -12.77 11.13
N ARG A 232 1.37 -12.30 12.14
CA ARG A 232 1.25 -12.98 13.44
C ARG A 232 -0.20 -12.98 13.94
N ARG A 233 -0.97 -13.99 13.52
CA ARG A 233 -2.09 -14.55 14.32
C ARG A 233 -2.38 -15.98 13.85
N ARG A 234 -2.64 -16.87 14.82
CA ARG A 234 -3.03 -18.28 14.59
C ARG A 234 -4.40 -18.43 13.92
N GLU A 235 -5.22 -17.37 13.88
CA GLU A 235 -6.65 -17.48 13.52
C GLU A 235 -6.97 -17.13 12.05
N LEU A 236 -6.02 -16.58 11.29
CA LEU A 236 -6.15 -16.35 9.84
C LEU A 236 -5.28 -17.27 9.00
N CYS A 237 -4.64 -18.28 9.63
CA CYS A 237 -4.01 -19.40 8.92
C CYS A 237 -5.00 -20.32 8.18
N GLN A 238 -6.27 -19.93 8.08
CA GLN A 238 -7.11 -20.40 6.99
C GLN A 238 -6.84 -19.48 5.80
N LEU A 239 -5.84 -19.85 4.99
CA LEU A 239 -5.89 -19.50 3.56
C LEU A 239 -7.33 -19.78 3.11
N PRO A 240 -8.01 -18.86 2.39
CA PRO A 240 -9.32 -19.18 1.86
C PRO A 240 -9.17 -20.49 1.09
N LYS A 241 -9.88 -21.52 1.55
CA LYS A 241 -9.98 -22.77 0.79
C LYS A 241 -10.43 -22.35 -0.60
N GLN A 242 -9.62 -22.73 -1.59
CA GLN A 242 -9.91 -22.50 -3.01
C GLN A 242 -11.27 -23.08 -3.38
#